data_AF-A0A1H0C2D7-F1
#
_entry.id   AF-A0A1H0C2D7-F1
#
_cell.length_a   1.000
_cell.length_b   1.000
_cell.length_c   1.000
_cell.angle_alpha   90.00
_cell.angle_beta   90.00
_cell.angle_gamma   90.00
#
_symmetry.space_group_name_H-M   'P 1'
#
loop_
_entity.id
_entity.type
_entity.pdbx_description
1 polymer ?
#
loop_
_entity_poly.entity_id
_entity_poly.type
_entity_poly.pdbx_seq_one_letter_code
_entity_poly.pdbx_strand_id
1 'polypeptide(L)' 'MQKLPIGESDFKNLRQNNCYFIDKTEFISEIIRENNNVILIPRPRRFGKTLNLSMLRYFFDKNENARDLFKGLKIE' A
#
# COMPACT_ATOMS: atom_id res chain seq x y z
N MET A 1 2.38 -17.81 -12.85
CA MET A 1 1.10 -17.15 -12.51
C MET A 1 1.16 -16.74 -11.05
N GLN A 2 1.01 -15.46 -10.71
CA GLN A 2 1.07 -15.00 -9.32
C GLN A 2 -0.18 -15.46 -8.54
N LYS A 3 -0.02 -15.75 -7.25
CA LYS A 3 -1.12 -16.19 -6.38
C LYS A 3 -2.04 -15.00 -6.07
N LEU A 4 -3.35 -15.19 -6.18
CA LEU A 4 -4.32 -14.20 -5.72
C LEU A 4 -4.32 -14.12 -4.18
N PRO A 5 -4.08 -12.94 -3.58
CA PRO A 5 -4.00 -12.76 -2.13
C PRO A 5 -5.40 -12.68 -1.49
N ILE A 6 -6.16 -13.77 -1.51
CA ILE A 6 -7.52 -13.79 -0.95
C ILE A 6 -7.46 -13.67 0.57
N GLY A 7 -8.08 -12.62 1.11
CA GLY A 7 -8.14 -12.37 2.56
C GLY A 7 -6.86 -11.76 3.14
N GLU A 8 -5.82 -11.54 2.33
CA GLU A 8 -4.61 -10.85 2.74
C GLU A 8 -4.78 -9.34 2.54
N SER A 9 -4.33 -8.57 3.52
CA SER A 9 -4.41 -7.10 3.53
C SER A 9 -3.18 -6.45 4.14
N ASP A 10 -2.16 -7.22 4.49
CA ASP A 10 -0.85 -6.70 4.85
C ASP A 10 0.03 -6.54 3.60
N PHE A 11 0.50 -5.31 3.38
CA PHE A 11 1.29 -4.97 2.20
C PHE A 11 2.63 -5.70 2.17
N LYS A 12 3.31 -5.84 3.32
CA LYS A 12 4.60 -6.53 3.40
C LYS A 12 4.45 -8.01 3.06
N ASN A 13 3.49 -8.70 3.65
CA ASN A 13 3.19 -10.10 3.32
C ASN A 13 2.88 -10.26 1.83
N LEU A 14 2.08 -9.35 1.26
CA LEU A 14 1.73 -9.40 -0.16
C LEU A 14 2.97 -9.29 -1.06
N ARG A 15 3.86 -8.34 -0.75
CA ARG A 15 5.12 -8.12 -1.50
C ARG A 15 6.10 -9.28 -1.32
N GLN A 16 6.31 -9.76 -0.10
CA GLN A 16 7.24 -10.85 0.20
C GLN A 16 6.81 -12.19 -0.39
N ASN A 17 5.50 -12.46 -0.43
CA ASN A 17 4.96 -13.70 -1.00
C ASN A 17 4.77 -13.64 -2.52
N ASN A 18 5.20 -12.56 -3.19
CA ASN A 18 5.04 -12.33 -4.63
C ASN A 18 3.59 -12.59 -5.11
N CYS A 19 2.62 -12.13 -4.30
CA CYS A 19 1.20 -12.23 -4.62
C CYS A 19 0.82 -11.23 -5.72
N TYR A 20 -0.28 -11.51 -6.40
CA TYR A 20 -0.85 -10.59 -7.38
C TYR A 20 -1.24 -9.27 -6.70
N PHE A 21 -0.69 -8.17 -7.18
CA PHE A 21 -0.86 -6.82 -6.64
C PHE A 21 -1.15 -5.86 -7.77
N ILE A 22 -2.11 -4.95 -7.58
CA ILE A 22 -2.27 -3.80 -8.46
C ILE A 22 -1.56 -2.64 -7.79
N ASP A 23 -0.54 -2.11 -8.45
CA ASP A 23 0.24 -1.00 -7.91
C ASP A 23 -0.59 0.29 -7.84
N LYS A 24 -0.80 0.77 -6.61
CA LYS A 24 -1.46 2.03 -6.27
C LYS A 24 -0.56 2.95 -5.45
N THR A 25 0.75 2.73 -5.46
CA THR A 25 1.70 3.49 -4.65
C THR A 25 1.79 4.96 -5.04
N GLU A 26 1.38 5.33 -6.25
CA GLU A 26 1.22 6.72 -6.70
C GLU A 26 0.30 7.56 -5.78
N PHE A 27 -0.68 6.92 -5.13
CA PHE A 27 -1.55 7.55 -4.13
C PHE A 27 -0.75 8.13 -2.94
N ILE A 28 0.42 7.57 -2.64
CA ILE A 28 1.30 8.09 -1.59
C ILE A 28 1.82 9.49 -1.96
N SER A 29 2.20 9.68 -3.23
CA SER A 29 2.62 11.00 -3.74
C SER A 29 1.48 12.01 -3.68
N GLU A 30 0.25 11.60 -4.01
CA GLU A 30 -0.93 12.46 -3.91
C GLU A 30 -1.14 12.92 -2.46
N ILE A 31 -1.09 11.98 -1.49
CA ILE A 31 -1.21 12.29 -0.06
C ILE A 31 -0.15 13.29 0.41
N ILE A 32 1.11 13.14 -0.04
CA ILE A 32 2.21 14.01 0.39
C ILE A 32 2.09 15.41 -0.22
N ARG A 33 1.61 15.51 -1.46
CA ARG A 33 1.50 16.79 -2.19
C ARG A 33 0.27 17.59 -1.76
N GLU A 34 -0.79 16.91 -1.33
CA GLU A 34 -2.01 17.57 -0.90
C GLU A 34 -1.89 18.04 0.57
N ASN A 35 -2.19 19.32 0.83
CA ASN A 35 -2.24 19.88 2.19
C ASN A 35 -3.56 19.56 2.91
N ASN A 36 -3.96 18.29 2.89
CA ASN A 36 -5.19 17.83 3.53
C ASN A 36 -4.97 17.60 5.02
N ASN A 37 -5.78 18.24 5.87
CA ASN A 37 -5.78 17.96 7.31
C ASN A 37 -6.34 16.56 7.63
N VAL A 38 -7.30 16.08 6.82
CA VAL A 38 -7.98 14.80 7.00
C VAL A 38 -8.25 14.19 5.63
N ILE A 39 -7.91 12.90 5.47
CA ILE A 39 -8.23 12.12 4.27
C ILE A 39 -9.25 11.05 4.65
N LEU A 40 -10.45 11.12 4.06
CA LEU A 40 -11.50 10.14 4.24
C LEU A 40 -11.48 9.14 3.08
N ILE A 41 -11.36 7.84 3.38
CA ILE A 41 -11.43 6.77 2.37
C ILE A 41 -12.79 6.05 2.50
N PRO A 42 -13.85 6.47 1.77
CA PRO A 42 -15.20 5.93 1.95
C PRO A 42 -15.37 4.52 1.34
N ARG A 43 -16.58 3.96 1.48
CA ARG A 43 -17.04 2.71 0.82
C ARG A 43 -16.73 2.71 -0.70
N PRO A 44 -16.50 1.54 -1.35
CA PRO A 44 -17.18 0.24 -1.12
C PRO A 44 -16.39 -0.83 -0.34
N ARG A 45 -17.06 -1.88 0.13
CA ARG A 45 -16.45 -2.99 0.89
C ARG A 45 -15.47 -3.78 0.00
N ARG A 46 -14.39 -4.34 0.58
CA ARG A 46 -13.34 -5.11 -0.13
C ARG A 46 -12.57 -4.35 -1.22
N PHE A 47 -12.54 -3.02 -1.16
CA PHE A 47 -11.83 -2.19 -2.15
C PHE A 47 -10.33 -1.97 -1.83
N GLY A 48 -9.73 -2.78 -0.96
CA GLY A 48 -8.30 -2.66 -0.62
C GLY A 48 -7.94 -1.51 0.31
N LYS A 49 -8.90 -0.95 1.07
CA LYS A 49 -8.62 0.13 2.04
C LYS A 49 -7.62 -0.27 3.11
N THR A 50 -7.81 -1.42 3.73
CA THR A 50 -6.89 -1.96 4.74
C THR A 50 -5.50 -2.19 4.17
N LEU A 51 -5.41 -2.73 2.96
CA LEU A 51 -4.14 -2.90 2.24
C LEU A 51 -3.44 -1.56 1.99
N ASN A 52 -4.17 -0.53 1.55
CA ASN A 52 -3.60 0.80 1.35
C ASN A 52 -3.13 1.43 2.68
N LEU A 53 -3.87 1.26 3.78
CA LEU A 53 -3.44 1.74 5.10
C LEU A 53 -2.17 1.01 5.59
N SER A 54 -2.08 -0.30 5.37
CA SER A 54 -0.87 -1.08 5.65
C SER A 54 0.32 -0.60 4.80
N MET A 55 0.10 -0.35 3.50
CA MET A 55 1.09 0.24 2.60
C MET A 55 1.59 1.61 3.08
N LEU A 56 0.68 2.52 3.46
CA LEU A 56 1.03 3.83 4.01
C LEU A 56 1.82 3.71 5.32
N ARG A 57 1.43 2.78 6.20
CA ARG A 57 2.18 2.50 7.43
C ARG A 57 3.63 2.15 7.11
N TYR A 58 3.87 1.17 6.23
CA TYR A 58 5.23 0.78 5.86
C TYR A 58 6.01 1.88 5.14
N PHE A 59 5.33 2.78 4.41
CA PHE A 59 6.00 3.89 3.74
C PHE A 59 6.49 4.96 4.73
N PHE A 60 5.67 5.30 5.74
CA PHE A 60 5.97 6.41 6.67
C PHE A 60 6.64 5.98 7.98
N ASP A 61 6.55 4.70 8.36
CA ASP A 61 7.17 4.21 9.59
C ASP A 61 8.70 4.16 9.46
N LYS A 62 9.38 4.98 10.26
CA LYS A 62 10.85 5.08 10.28
C LYS A 62 11.51 3.98 11.12
N ASN A 63 10.75 3.25 11.92
CA ASN A 63 11.29 2.20 12.79
C ASN A 63 11.51 0.88 12.04
N GLU A 64 10.97 0.74 10.83
CA GLU A 64 11.09 -0.45 10.00
C GLU A 64 11.74 -0.10 8.65
N ASN A 65 12.76 -0.86 8.24
CA ASN A 65 13.34 -0.68 6.92
C ASN A 65 12.47 -1.34 5.84
N ALA A 66 11.53 -0.58 5.31
CA ALA A 66 10.55 -1.04 4.33
C ALA A 66 10.90 -0.67 2.86
N ARG A 67 12.08 -0.08 2.60
CA ARG A 67 12.45 0.42 1.26
C ARG A 67 12.32 -0.64 0.17
N ASP A 68 12.71 -1.87 0.48
CA ASP A 68 12.65 -2.99 -0.46
C ASP A 68 11.22 -3.39 -0.85
N LEU A 69 10.22 -3.08 -0.01
CA LEU A 69 8.81 -3.35 -0.35
C LEU A 69 8.33 -2.47 -1.51
N PHE A 70 8.95 -1.31 -1.73
CA PHE A 70 8.55 -0.34 -2.74
C PHE A 70 9.36 -0.41 -4.04
N LYS A 71 10.41 -1.24 -4.10
CA LYS A 71 11.22 -1.44 -5.31
C LYS A 71 10.36 -1.83 -6.52
N GLY A 72 10.57 -1.14 -7.63
CA GLY A 72 9.87 -1.36 -8.90
C GLY A 72 8.39 -0.98 -8.89
N LEU A 73 7.94 -0.20 -7.89
CA LEU A 73 6.59 0.38 -7.85
C LEU A 73 6.66 1.86 -8.25
N LYS A 74 5.52 2.43 -8.64
CA LYS A 74 5.41 3.81 -9.15
C LYS A 74 5.91 4.91 -8.20
N ILE A 75 6.02 4.64 -6.90
CA ILE A 75 6.47 5.62 -5.89
C ILE A 75 8.00 5.66 -5.72
N GLU A 76 8.74 4.68 -6.26
CA GLU A 76 10.21 4.67 -6.24
C GLU A 76 10.79 5.81 -7.09
#